data_AF-A0A8H3J5U7-F1
#
_entry.id   AF-A0A8H3J5U7-F1
#
_cell.length_a   1.000
_cell.length_b   1.000
_cell.length_c   1.000
_cell.angle_alpha   90.00
_cell.angle_beta   90.00
_cell.angle_gamma   90.00
#
_symmetry.space_group_name_H-M   'P 1'
#
loop_
_entity.id
_entity.type
_entity.pdbx_description
1 polymer ?
#
loop_
_entity_poly.entity_id
_entity_poly.type
_entity_poly.pdbx_seq_one_letter_code
_entity_poly.pdbx_strand_id
1 'polypeptide(L)'
;MYLAGVALSSTLFSASVLSAAVPPHDSKITTVHRLAKRANPTIGDGINKDDPNRGGKLFSPTGTSGALYEAFELIDYATKSRDNVVFAKYFNTGDKDVVMGVLDGLLGGAITGAPELSQITVIAGEDKSENPAPAALEGFADPDPNLILTEGAWVYPNRDDTTIGCEEWEKTGGMTQDMYLLASILVHEYTHWDWFLKEILELEGGIIDQPNGYGWERARALDKSLAKYNADSYGWYVTENFWAIICHKNGGYDAPPDDDDGDDGDL
;
A
#
# COMPACT_ATOMS: atom_id res chain seq x y z
N MET A 1 -31.04 -82.05 -2.85
CA MET A 1 -31.19 -83.01 -1.74
C MET A 1 -29.77 -83.22 -1.17
N TYR A 2 -29.54 -82.74 0.06
CA TYR A 2 -28.30 -82.75 0.90
C TYR A 2 -27.02 -82.11 0.30
N LEU A 3 -26.47 -80.95 0.73
CA LEU A 3 -25.93 -80.45 2.03
C LEU A 3 -24.72 -81.23 2.60
N ALA A 4 -23.53 -80.67 2.42
CA ALA A 4 -22.37 -80.61 3.35
C ALA A 4 -21.25 -79.82 2.60
N GLY A 5 -20.56 -78.80 3.11
CA GLY A 5 -20.37 -78.32 4.48
C GLY A 5 -18.88 -78.39 4.84
N VAL A 6 -18.08 -77.40 4.47
CA VAL A 6 -16.78 -77.12 5.12
C VAL A 6 -16.60 -75.61 5.22
N ALA A 7 -16.60 -75.12 6.46
CA ALA A 7 -16.30 -73.75 6.83
C ALA A 7 -14.78 -73.56 6.86
N LEU A 8 -14.26 -72.54 6.16
CA LEU A 8 -12.91 -72.04 6.40
C LEU A 8 -12.99 -70.78 7.27
N SER A 9 -12.23 -70.85 8.36
CA SER A 9 -12.15 -69.88 9.44
C SER A 9 -11.43 -68.60 9.02
N SER A 10 -11.99 -67.48 9.47
CA SER A 10 -11.50 -66.11 9.33
C SER A 10 -10.24 -65.86 10.16
N THR A 11 -9.22 -65.23 9.57
CA THR A 11 -8.21 -64.47 10.33
C THR A 11 -8.12 -63.05 9.76
N LEU A 12 -8.79 -62.12 10.43
CA LEU A 12 -8.63 -60.68 10.25
C LEU A 12 -7.38 -60.25 11.04
N PHE A 13 -6.32 -59.86 10.34
CA PHE A 13 -5.23 -59.11 10.96
C PHE A 13 -5.71 -57.66 11.17
N SER A 14 -6.02 -57.31 12.42
CA SER A 14 -6.15 -55.92 12.85
C SER A 14 -4.75 -55.33 12.97
N ALA A 15 -4.36 -54.48 12.03
CA ALA A 15 -3.19 -53.61 12.19
C ALA A 15 -3.61 -52.42 13.08
N SER A 16 -3.28 -52.50 14.36
CA SER A 16 -3.32 -51.36 15.28
C SER A 16 -2.20 -50.40 14.92
N VAL A 17 -2.52 -49.28 14.28
CA VAL A 17 -1.57 -48.17 14.13
C VAL A 17 -1.53 -47.45 15.48
N LEU A 18 -0.49 -47.70 16.28
CA LEU A 18 -0.13 -46.80 17.37
C LEU A 18 0.29 -45.46 16.74
N SER A 19 -0.64 -44.50 16.72
CA SER A 19 -0.26 -43.11 16.54
C SER A 19 0.42 -42.66 17.83
N ALA A 20 1.75 -42.53 17.78
CA ALA A 20 2.53 -41.99 18.87
C ALA A 20 2.07 -40.55 19.13
N ALA A 21 1.48 -40.32 20.31
CA ALA A 21 1.23 -38.99 20.81
C ALA A 21 2.58 -38.27 20.96
N VAL A 22 2.85 -37.33 20.04
CA VAL A 22 3.95 -36.38 20.17
C VAL A 22 3.64 -35.55 21.44
N PRO A 23 4.56 -35.47 22.42
CA PRO A 23 4.34 -34.63 23.59
C PRO A 23 4.16 -33.19 23.12
N PRO A 24 3.21 -32.43 23.69
CA PRO A 24 3.13 -31.01 23.39
C PRO A 24 4.43 -30.38 23.87
N HIS A 25 5.23 -29.92 22.92
CA HIS A 25 6.36 -29.06 23.23
C HIS A 25 5.74 -27.78 23.78
N ASP A 26 5.82 -27.63 25.11
CA ASP A 26 5.48 -26.41 25.83
C ASP A 26 6.47 -25.33 25.40
N SER A 27 6.22 -24.79 24.22
CA SER A 27 6.84 -23.58 23.73
C SER A 27 6.17 -22.47 24.50
N LYS A 28 6.65 -22.23 25.72
CA LYS A 28 6.55 -20.92 26.34
C LYS A 28 7.23 -19.97 25.38
N ILE A 29 6.45 -19.47 24.42
CA ILE A 29 6.76 -18.27 23.67
C ILE A 29 6.94 -17.23 24.76
N THR A 30 8.20 -17.05 25.14
CA THR A 30 8.62 -15.87 25.85
C THR A 30 8.38 -14.79 24.81
N THR A 31 7.19 -14.20 24.85
CA THR A 31 6.91 -12.98 24.12
C THR A 31 7.85 -11.96 24.73
N VAL A 32 9.08 -11.92 24.21
CA VAL A 32 9.91 -10.74 24.33
C VAL A 32 9.02 -9.68 23.73
N HIS A 33 8.42 -8.86 24.58
CA HIS A 33 7.85 -7.59 24.16
C HIS A 33 9.03 -6.80 23.59
N ARG A 34 9.40 -7.10 22.35
CA ARG A 34 10.15 -6.19 21.52
C ARG A 34 9.22 -5.00 21.46
N LEU A 35 9.57 -3.96 22.21
CA LEU A 35 9.06 -2.63 21.98
C LEU A 35 9.33 -2.40 20.50
N ALA A 36 8.31 -2.54 19.66
CA ALA A 36 8.42 -2.23 18.25
C ALA A 36 8.86 -0.77 18.22
N LYS A 37 10.08 -0.51 17.74
CA LYS A 37 10.58 0.85 17.57
C LYS A 37 9.55 1.53 16.67
N ARG A 38 9.00 2.66 17.13
CA ARG A 38 8.01 3.42 16.37
C ARG A 38 8.66 3.76 15.03
N ALA A 39 8.07 3.30 13.93
CA ALA A 39 8.49 3.60 12.57
C ALA A 39 7.73 4.81 12.00
N ASN A 40 6.70 5.29 12.71
CA ASN A 40 6.00 6.51 12.34
C ASN A 40 6.99 7.71 12.34
N PRO A 41 6.97 8.53 11.28
CA PRO A 41 7.62 9.83 11.26
C PRO A 41 7.34 10.68 12.49
N THR A 42 8.30 11.54 12.82
CA THR A 42 8.14 12.52 13.89
C THR A 42 7.34 13.70 13.39
N ILE A 43 6.25 14.06 14.07
CA ILE A 43 5.53 15.29 13.76
C ILE A 43 6.30 16.47 14.36
N GLY A 44 6.81 17.34 13.48
CA GLY A 44 7.57 18.54 13.81
C GLY A 44 6.69 19.79 13.87
N ASP A 45 7.33 20.94 13.63
CA ASP A 45 6.73 22.26 13.81
C ASP A 45 5.59 22.55 12.81
N GLY A 46 4.65 23.39 13.23
CA GLY A 46 3.55 23.87 12.40
C GLY A 46 2.36 22.92 12.28
N ILE A 47 2.46 21.69 12.79
CA ILE A 47 1.34 20.73 12.79
C ILE A 47 0.75 20.61 14.20
N ASN A 48 -0.44 21.18 14.41
CA ASN A 48 -1.20 20.95 15.62
C ASN A 48 -1.80 19.53 15.60
N LYS A 49 -1.32 18.69 16.50
CA LYS A 49 -1.76 17.31 16.67
C LYS A 49 -3.24 17.18 17.01
N ASP A 50 -3.76 18.13 17.78
CA ASP A 50 -5.15 18.09 18.24
C ASP A 50 -6.14 18.64 17.21
N ASP A 51 -5.67 19.16 16.07
CA ASP A 51 -6.54 19.60 14.98
C ASP A 51 -7.03 18.38 14.17
N PRO A 52 -8.32 18.03 14.25
CA PRO A 52 -8.86 16.85 13.56
C PRO A 52 -8.80 16.96 12.03
N ASN A 53 -8.66 18.16 11.47
CA ASN A 53 -8.59 18.38 10.03
C ASN A 53 -7.15 18.41 9.49
N ARG A 54 -6.14 18.38 10.38
CA ARG A 54 -4.72 18.43 10.02
C ARG A 54 -3.93 17.36 10.76
N GLY A 55 -3.28 17.72 11.87
CA GLY A 55 -2.42 16.80 12.61
C GLY A 55 -3.15 15.53 13.06
N GLY A 56 -4.41 15.66 13.50
CA GLY A 56 -5.25 14.52 13.87
C GLY A 56 -5.57 13.55 12.72
N LYS A 57 -5.42 13.99 11.45
CA LYS A 57 -5.51 13.08 10.29
C LYS A 57 -4.28 12.20 10.16
N LEU A 58 -3.09 12.70 10.53
CA LEU A 58 -1.83 11.95 10.39
C LEU A 58 -1.72 10.80 11.39
N PHE A 59 -2.22 10.98 12.61
CA PHE A 59 -2.08 10.01 13.67
C PHE A 59 -3.38 9.84 14.45
N SER A 60 -3.69 8.59 14.78
CA SER A 60 -4.64 8.28 15.83
C SER A 60 -3.93 8.05 17.17
N PRO A 61 -4.52 8.47 18.31
CA PRO A 61 -4.01 8.14 19.64
C PRO A 61 -3.87 6.63 19.89
N THR A 62 -4.68 5.80 19.23
CA THR A 62 -4.58 4.34 19.35
C THR A 62 -3.46 3.75 18.50
N GLY A 63 -2.90 4.51 17.57
CA GLY A 63 -1.86 4.07 16.63
C GLY A 63 -2.35 3.07 15.58
N THR A 64 -3.66 2.90 15.43
CA THR A 64 -4.30 1.91 14.54
C THR A 64 -5.16 2.54 13.45
N SER A 65 -5.08 3.86 13.29
CA SER A 65 -5.77 4.64 12.26
C SER A 65 -5.04 5.96 12.02
N GLY A 66 -5.42 6.69 10.97
CA GLY A 66 -4.75 7.90 10.52
C GLY A 66 -3.72 7.62 9.43
N ALA A 67 -3.41 8.65 8.65
CA ALA A 67 -2.71 8.52 7.37
C ALA A 67 -1.34 7.82 7.47
N LEU A 68 -0.58 8.03 8.56
CA LEU A 68 0.72 7.37 8.74
C LEU A 68 0.59 5.85 8.86
N TYR A 69 -0.42 5.37 9.60
CA TYR A 69 -0.70 3.94 9.72
C TYR A 69 -1.31 3.39 8.43
N GLU A 70 -2.27 4.12 7.87
CA GLU A 70 -2.95 3.75 6.63
C GLU A 70 -1.97 3.63 5.46
N ALA A 71 -0.92 4.45 5.39
CA ALA A 71 0.12 4.33 4.35
C ALA A 71 0.78 2.93 4.37
N PHE A 72 1.12 2.41 5.56
CA PHE A 72 1.68 1.06 5.69
C PHE A 72 0.65 -0.02 5.42
N GLU A 73 -0.61 0.22 5.76
CA GLU A 73 -1.69 -0.68 5.41
C GLU A 73 -1.87 -0.78 3.89
N LEU A 74 -1.89 0.34 3.16
CA LEU A 74 -1.96 0.34 1.69
C LEU A 74 -0.82 -0.49 1.08
N ILE A 75 0.42 -0.28 1.57
CA ILE A 75 1.58 -1.03 1.13
C ILE A 75 1.43 -2.53 1.46
N ASP A 76 1.00 -2.89 2.67
CA ASP A 76 0.81 -4.28 3.11
C ASP A 76 -0.23 -5.02 2.27
N TYR A 77 -1.34 -4.36 1.90
CA TYR A 77 -2.31 -4.94 0.98
C TYR A 77 -1.70 -5.24 -0.39
N ALA A 78 -0.93 -4.30 -0.94
CA ALA A 78 -0.28 -4.47 -2.25
C ALA A 78 0.78 -5.57 -2.25
N THR A 79 1.62 -5.65 -1.22
CA THR A 79 2.68 -6.66 -1.11
C THR A 79 2.17 -8.06 -0.81
N LYS A 80 1.00 -8.19 -0.17
CA LYS A 80 0.32 -9.48 0.07
C LYS A 80 -0.48 -9.96 -1.14
N SER A 81 -1.24 -9.08 -1.79
CA SER A 81 -2.06 -9.47 -2.94
C SER A 81 -1.19 -9.80 -4.14
N ARG A 82 -0.15 -8.97 -4.37
CA ARG A 82 0.70 -9.00 -5.56
C ARG A 82 -0.12 -9.13 -6.84
N ASP A 83 -1.27 -8.46 -6.93
CA ASP A 83 -2.21 -8.59 -8.05
C ASP A 83 -1.50 -8.20 -9.37
N ASN A 84 -1.34 -9.17 -10.27
CA ASN A 84 -0.65 -8.97 -11.54
C ASN A 84 -1.41 -8.05 -12.51
N VAL A 85 -2.75 -8.04 -12.43
CA VAL A 85 -3.60 -7.24 -13.31
C VAL A 85 -3.47 -5.77 -12.91
N VAL A 86 -3.63 -5.46 -11.61
CA VAL A 86 -3.43 -4.08 -11.12
C VAL A 86 -1.98 -3.64 -11.31
N PHE A 87 -1.02 -4.53 -11.04
CA PHE A 87 0.40 -4.22 -11.22
C PHE A 87 0.73 -3.80 -12.67
N ALA A 88 0.23 -4.53 -13.66
CA ALA A 88 0.47 -4.23 -15.07
C ALA A 88 -0.14 -2.90 -15.53
N LYS A 89 -1.12 -2.34 -14.81
CA LYS A 89 -1.65 -1.00 -15.08
C LYS A 89 -0.62 0.08 -14.81
N TYR A 90 0.24 -0.08 -13.81
CA TYR A 90 1.20 0.94 -13.41
C TYR A 90 2.61 0.64 -13.88
N PHE A 91 3.08 -0.60 -13.77
CA PHE A 91 4.48 -0.96 -13.98
C PHE A 91 4.67 -1.97 -15.12
N ASN A 92 5.92 -2.08 -15.60
CA ASN A 92 6.32 -3.22 -16.43
C ASN A 92 6.33 -4.49 -15.56
N THR A 93 5.68 -5.57 -16.01
CA THR A 93 5.62 -6.84 -15.26
C THR A 93 7.00 -7.43 -14.92
N GLY A 94 8.03 -7.12 -15.73
CA GLY A 94 9.42 -7.51 -15.46
C GLY A 94 10.07 -6.80 -14.27
N ASP A 95 9.54 -5.64 -13.84
CA ASP A 95 10.07 -4.86 -12.71
C ASP A 95 9.46 -5.25 -11.36
N LYS A 96 8.65 -6.32 -11.33
CA LYS A 96 7.87 -6.68 -10.14
C LYS A 96 8.71 -6.91 -8.89
N ASP A 97 9.83 -7.60 -9.00
CA ASP A 97 10.68 -7.87 -7.84
C ASP A 97 11.31 -6.58 -7.29
N VAL A 98 11.64 -5.62 -8.16
CA VAL A 98 12.16 -4.30 -7.77
C VAL A 98 11.10 -3.49 -7.05
N VAL A 99 9.91 -3.37 -7.64
CA VAL A 99 8.78 -2.62 -7.05
C VAL A 99 8.35 -3.23 -5.72
N MET A 100 8.24 -4.56 -5.64
CA MET A 100 7.94 -5.25 -4.37
C MET A 100 9.07 -5.05 -3.36
N GLY A 101 10.34 -5.03 -3.79
CA GLY A 101 11.48 -4.73 -2.92
C GLY A 101 11.40 -3.34 -2.29
N VAL A 102 10.98 -2.32 -3.06
CA VAL A 102 10.71 -0.97 -2.53
C VAL A 102 9.62 -0.99 -1.46
N LEU A 103 8.48 -1.59 -1.78
CA LEU A 103 7.33 -1.65 -0.88
C LEU A 103 7.63 -2.47 0.39
N ASP A 104 8.24 -3.65 0.25
CA ASP A 104 8.68 -4.49 1.37
C ASP A 104 9.75 -3.78 2.22
N GLY A 105 10.64 -3.02 1.57
CA GLY A 105 11.64 -2.16 2.22
C GLY A 105 10.98 -1.10 3.10
N LEU A 106 9.99 -0.37 2.58
CA LEU A 106 9.22 0.63 3.34
C LEU A 106 8.41 0.02 4.49
N LEU A 107 7.92 -1.22 4.36
CA LEU A 107 7.27 -1.95 5.45
C LEU A 107 8.26 -2.39 6.54
N GLY A 108 9.52 -2.67 6.21
CA GLY A 108 10.49 -3.18 7.18
C GLY A 108 10.08 -4.54 7.80
N GLY A 109 9.28 -5.33 7.09
CA GLY A 109 8.83 -6.67 7.52
C GLY A 109 7.60 -6.71 8.44
N ALA A 110 6.94 -5.57 8.72
CA ALA A 110 5.68 -5.52 9.44
C ALA A 110 4.83 -4.30 9.01
N ILE A 111 3.52 -4.32 9.28
CA ILE A 111 2.61 -3.18 9.00
C ILE A 111 2.92 -1.92 9.86
N THR A 112 3.98 -1.95 10.67
CA THR A 112 4.41 -0.79 11.45
C THR A 112 5.37 0.12 10.68
N GLY A 113 5.84 -0.29 9.50
CA GLY A 113 6.82 0.44 8.71
C GLY A 113 8.27 0.16 9.10
N ALA A 114 9.18 0.55 8.22
CA ALA A 114 10.62 0.47 8.44
C ALA A 114 11.08 1.43 9.56
N PRO A 115 11.92 0.98 10.51
CA PRO A 115 12.38 1.82 11.61
C PRO A 115 13.03 3.14 11.18
N GLU A 116 13.62 3.17 10.00
CA GLU A 116 14.26 4.33 9.39
C GLU A 116 13.26 5.46 9.17
N LEU A 117 12.00 5.17 8.82
CA LEU A 117 10.96 6.18 8.56
C LEU A 117 10.67 7.07 9.78
N SER A 118 11.05 6.63 10.99
CA SER A 118 10.98 7.47 12.20
C SER A 118 11.92 8.68 12.19
N GLN A 119 12.91 8.69 11.29
CA GLN A 119 13.84 9.79 11.09
C GLN A 119 13.25 10.92 10.22
N ILE A 120 12.16 10.64 9.49
CA ILE A 120 11.44 11.67 8.75
C ILE A 120 10.75 12.61 9.74
N THR A 121 10.93 13.92 9.55
CA THR A 121 10.17 14.93 10.30
C THR A 121 9.07 15.51 9.41
N VAL A 122 7.81 15.37 9.83
CA VAL A 122 6.66 15.91 9.11
C VAL A 122 6.40 17.34 9.60
N ILE A 123 6.46 18.32 8.70
CA ILE A 123 6.26 19.74 9.02
C ILE A 123 5.18 20.36 8.12
N ALA A 124 4.57 21.44 8.61
CA ALA A 124 3.65 22.22 7.78
C ALA A 124 4.43 23.09 6.78
N GLY A 125 4.05 23.02 5.51
CA GLY A 125 4.54 23.89 4.46
C GLY A 125 3.63 25.09 4.24
N GLU A 126 4.21 26.22 3.82
CA GLU A 126 3.44 27.30 3.21
C GLU A 126 3.19 26.98 1.73
N ASP A 127 2.02 27.35 1.21
CA ASP A 127 1.71 27.30 -0.21
C ASP A 127 2.60 28.32 -0.95
N LYS A 128 3.73 27.85 -1.51
CA LYS A 128 4.73 28.74 -2.14
C LYS A 128 4.43 29.11 -3.60
N SER A 129 3.26 28.78 -4.15
CA SER A 129 2.90 29.08 -5.54
C SER A 129 1.38 29.09 -5.79
N GLU A 130 0.96 29.51 -7.00
CA GLU A 130 -0.44 29.44 -7.46
C GLU A 130 -0.97 28.00 -7.64
N ASN A 131 -0.11 26.98 -7.53
CA ASN A 131 -0.50 25.57 -7.58
C ASN A 131 0.51 24.69 -6.80
N PRO A 132 0.44 24.66 -5.46
CA PRO A 132 1.39 23.91 -4.65
C PRO A 132 1.11 22.41 -4.73
N ALA A 133 2.16 21.61 -4.88
CA ALA A 133 2.06 20.16 -4.68
C ALA A 133 1.55 19.88 -3.24
N PRO A 134 0.72 18.84 -3.02
CA PRO A 134 0.17 18.57 -1.70
C PRO A 134 1.26 18.24 -0.67
N ALA A 135 2.37 17.65 -1.12
CA ALA A 135 3.51 17.36 -0.28
C ALA A 135 4.83 17.49 -1.06
N ALA A 136 5.94 17.47 -0.31
CA ALA A 136 7.28 17.33 -0.85
C ALA A 136 8.22 16.75 0.23
N LEU A 137 9.13 15.86 -0.17
CA LEU A 137 10.23 15.40 0.65
C LEU A 137 11.51 16.22 0.39
N GLU A 138 11.83 17.14 1.30
CA GLU A 138 13.10 17.87 1.29
C GLU A 138 14.19 17.09 2.02
N GLY A 139 15.42 17.12 1.48
CA GLY A 139 16.54 16.35 2.05
C GLY A 139 16.46 14.86 1.74
N PHE A 140 15.89 14.47 0.60
CA PHE A 140 15.71 13.05 0.23
C PHE A 140 17.01 12.22 0.15
N ALA A 141 18.17 12.88 0.04
CA ALA A 141 19.48 12.24 0.09
C ALA A 141 20.09 12.15 1.51
N ASP A 142 19.39 12.68 2.52
CA ASP A 142 19.81 12.75 3.91
C ASP A 142 19.10 11.67 4.76
N PRO A 143 19.70 11.21 5.88
CA PRO A 143 19.10 10.23 6.77
C PRO A 143 17.93 10.78 7.63
N ASP A 144 17.75 12.09 7.67
CA ASP A 144 16.75 12.80 8.47
C ASP A 144 15.98 13.86 7.63
N PRO A 145 15.25 13.44 6.59
CA PRO A 145 14.56 14.37 5.68
C PRO A 145 13.34 15.03 6.34
N ASN A 146 12.90 16.13 5.74
CA ASN A 146 11.65 16.79 6.10
C ASN A 146 10.57 16.44 5.06
N LEU A 147 9.46 15.85 5.53
CA LEU A 147 8.25 15.71 4.73
C LEU A 147 7.36 16.93 4.99
N ILE A 148 7.21 17.74 3.96
CA ILE A 148 6.46 18.99 4.01
C ILE A 148 5.04 18.71 3.51
N LEU A 149 4.03 19.02 4.31
CA LEU A 149 2.62 18.96 3.90
C LEU A 149 2.07 20.38 3.71
N THR A 150 1.61 20.68 2.50
CA THR A 150 1.02 21.99 2.16
C THR A 150 -0.48 22.02 2.50
N GLU A 151 -1.16 23.14 2.26
CA GLU A 151 -2.62 23.18 2.49
C GLU A 151 -3.37 22.21 1.57
N GLY A 152 -2.81 21.94 0.39
CA GLY A 152 -3.33 20.96 -0.57
C GLY A 152 -3.36 19.53 -0.04
N ALA A 153 -2.47 19.11 0.87
CA ALA A 153 -2.52 17.75 1.43
C ALA A 153 -3.78 17.50 2.26
N TRP A 154 -4.27 18.51 2.98
CA TRP A 154 -5.33 18.31 3.97
C TRP A 154 -6.70 18.05 3.35
N VAL A 155 -6.88 18.36 2.06
CA VAL A 155 -8.12 18.06 1.32
C VAL A 155 -8.30 16.57 1.07
N TYR A 156 -7.20 15.79 1.03
CA TYR A 156 -7.26 14.36 0.80
C TYR A 156 -7.76 13.63 2.04
N PRO A 157 -8.78 12.75 1.92
CA PRO A 157 -9.37 12.09 3.07
C PRO A 157 -8.39 11.05 3.65
N ASN A 158 -8.59 10.70 4.93
CA ASN A 158 -8.15 9.40 5.41
C ASN A 158 -9.12 8.34 4.88
N ARG A 159 -8.69 7.08 4.83
CA ARG A 159 -9.53 5.96 4.42
C ARG A 159 -10.89 6.00 5.14
N ASP A 160 -10.86 6.17 6.45
CA ASP A 160 -12.04 6.13 7.33
C ASP A 160 -12.99 7.33 7.15
N ASP A 161 -12.52 8.41 6.51
CA ASP A 161 -13.31 9.63 6.26
C ASP A 161 -13.97 9.62 4.87
N THR A 162 -13.67 8.62 4.04
CA THR A 162 -14.16 8.56 2.66
C THR A 162 -15.68 8.35 2.66
N THR A 163 -16.42 9.33 2.17
CA THR A 163 -17.90 9.30 2.10
C THR A 163 -18.42 8.65 0.82
N ILE A 164 -17.60 8.62 -0.23
CA ILE A 164 -17.84 7.93 -1.49
C ILE A 164 -17.25 6.52 -1.35
N GLY A 165 -18.09 5.51 -1.53
CA GLY A 165 -17.70 4.11 -1.32
C GLY A 165 -17.64 3.31 -2.61
N CYS A 166 -17.28 2.03 -2.46
CA CYS A 166 -17.18 1.04 -3.53
C CYS A 166 -18.35 1.09 -4.54
N GLU A 167 -19.59 1.13 -4.04
CA GLU A 167 -20.79 1.13 -4.89
C GLU A 167 -20.90 2.38 -5.78
N GLU A 168 -20.42 3.53 -5.31
CA GLU A 168 -20.54 4.78 -6.05
C GLU A 168 -19.48 4.85 -7.14
N TRP A 169 -18.23 4.47 -6.85
CA TRP A 169 -17.17 4.39 -7.85
C TRP A 169 -17.50 3.41 -8.99
N GLU A 170 -18.22 2.34 -8.69
CA GLU A 170 -18.75 1.44 -9.72
C GLU A 170 -19.79 2.11 -10.62
N LYS A 171 -20.67 2.95 -10.06
CA LYS A 171 -21.72 3.64 -10.81
C LYS A 171 -21.18 4.80 -11.64
N THR A 172 -20.19 5.53 -11.11
CA THR A 172 -19.62 6.71 -11.76
C THR A 172 -18.54 6.36 -12.80
N GLY A 173 -18.30 5.07 -13.07
CA GLY A 173 -17.52 4.62 -14.22
C GLY A 173 -16.19 3.96 -13.91
N GLY A 174 -15.70 3.94 -12.67
CA GLY A 174 -14.45 3.24 -12.33
C GLY A 174 -13.46 4.12 -11.57
N MET A 175 -12.20 4.11 -12.01
CA MET A 175 -11.09 4.78 -11.36
C MET A 175 -11.32 6.30 -11.29
N THR A 176 -11.08 6.92 -10.13
CA THR A 176 -11.25 8.37 -9.94
C THR A 176 -10.16 8.94 -9.03
N GLN A 177 -9.93 10.25 -9.12
CA GLN A 177 -9.03 10.99 -8.23
C GLN A 177 -9.47 10.92 -6.76
N ASP A 178 -10.77 10.80 -6.50
CA ASP A 178 -11.34 10.72 -5.15
C ASP A 178 -10.92 9.45 -4.37
N MET A 179 -10.37 8.44 -5.06
CA MET A 179 -9.81 7.27 -4.42
C MET A 179 -8.45 7.55 -3.74
N TYR A 180 -7.77 8.64 -4.10
CA TYR A 180 -6.47 8.99 -3.53
C TYR A 180 -6.61 9.48 -2.09
N LEU A 181 -5.77 8.95 -1.21
CA LEU A 181 -5.82 9.22 0.22
C LEU A 181 -4.64 10.08 0.64
N LEU A 182 -4.75 10.71 1.82
CA LEU A 182 -3.59 11.32 2.47
C LEU A 182 -2.48 10.27 2.71
N ALA A 183 -2.88 9.02 3.01
CA ALA A 183 -1.98 7.87 3.06
C ALA A 183 -1.24 7.62 1.73
N SER A 184 -1.91 7.78 0.60
CA SER A 184 -1.32 7.61 -0.73
C SER A 184 -0.24 8.66 -1.02
N ILE A 185 -0.49 9.91 -0.60
CA ILE A 185 0.51 10.99 -0.66
C ILE A 185 1.75 10.62 0.17
N LEU A 186 1.56 10.08 1.37
CA LEU A 186 2.70 9.68 2.20
C LEU A 186 3.52 8.56 1.55
N VAL A 187 2.85 7.56 0.94
CA VAL A 187 3.56 6.51 0.20
C VAL A 187 4.35 7.09 -0.97
N HIS A 188 3.75 8.00 -1.74
CA HIS A 188 4.43 8.75 -2.81
C HIS A 188 5.71 9.41 -2.28
N GLU A 189 5.61 10.21 -1.22
CA GLU A 189 6.77 10.93 -0.67
C GLU A 189 7.83 9.99 -0.10
N TYR A 190 7.45 8.89 0.56
CA TYR A 190 8.41 7.92 1.06
C TYR A 190 9.22 7.27 -0.07
N THR A 191 8.66 7.15 -1.27
CA THR A 191 9.41 6.62 -2.41
C THR A 191 10.51 7.55 -2.90
N HIS A 192 10.45 8.85 -2.60
CA HIS A 192 11.53 9.78 -2.93
C HIS A 192 12.78 9.61 -2.06
N TRP A 193 12.70 8.88 -0.94
CA TRP A 193 13.78 8.85 0.06
C TRP A 193 14.99 8.03 -0.40
N ASP A 194 15.77 8.62 -1.30
CA ASP A 194 16.94 8.05 -1.96
C ASP A 194 17.96 7.47 -0.98
N TRP A 195 18.23 8.15 0.15
CA TRP A 195 19.17 7.65 1.15
C TRP A 195 18.77 6.25 1.62
N PHE A 196 17.50 6.07 1.97
CA PHE A 196 16.96 4.80 2.43
C PHE A 196 16.90 3.78 1.28
N LEU A 197 16.36 4.16 0.12
CA LEU A 197 16.08 3.19 -0.95
C LEU A 197 17.32 2.81 -1.77
N LYS A 198 18.25 3.73 -2.05
CA LYS A 198 19.46 3.40 -2.81
C LYS A 198 20.46 2.61 -1.98
N GLU A 199 20.67 2.99 -0.72
CA GLU A 199 21.65 2.32 0.13
C GLU A 199 21.19 0.93 0.57
N ILE A 200 19.88 0.68 0.64
CA ILE A 200 19.32 -0.58 1.14
C ILE A 200 18.84 -1.51 0.02
N LEU A 201 18.35 -0.96 -1.09
CA LEU A 201 17.73 -1.76 -2.17
C LEU A 201 18.53 -1.76 -3.49
N GLU A 202 19.73 -1.16 -3.50
CA GLU A 202 20.65 -1.11 -4.66
C GLU A 202 19.98 -0.63 -5.96
N LEU A 203 19.01 0.29 -5.85
CA LEU A 203 18.27 0.81 -7.00
C LEU A 203 19.18 1.64 -7.92
N GLU A 204 19.17 1.32 -9.21
CA GLU A 204 19.83 2.11 -10.25
C GLU A 204 19.02 3.38 -10.53
N GLY A 205 19.18 4.41 -9.69
CA GLY A 205 18.51 5.70 -9.83
C GLY A 205 17.56 6.03 -8.68
N GLY A 206 17.13 7.29 -8.61
CA GLY A 206 16.12 7.72 -7.64
C GLY A 206 14.71 7.56 -8.21
N ILE A 207 13.74 7.35 -7.34
CA ILE A 207 12.32 7.44 -7.71
C ILE A 207 11.95 8.92 -7.61
N ILE A 208 11.48 9.48 -8.71
CA ILE A 208 11.21 10.91 -8.85
C ILE A 208 9.78 11.11 -9.31
N ASP A 209 9.38 12.37 -9.40
CA ASP A 209 8.18 12.75 -10.12
C ASP A 209 8.46 12.81 -11.61
N GLN A 210 7.97 11.81 -12.35
CA GLN A 210 8.16 11.81 -13.79
C GLN A 210 7.33 12.92 -14.44
N PRO A 211 7.90 13.69 -15.39
CA PRO A 211 7.12 14.61 -16.20
C PRO A 211 6.02 13.82 -16.94
N ASN A 212 4.76 14.17 -16.70
CA ASN A 212 3.57 13.43 -17.15
C ASN A 212 3.34 12.09 -16.43
N GLY A 213 3.78 11.95 -15.18
CA GLY A 213 3.47 10.80 -14.32
C GLY A 213 2.41 11.08 -13.25
N TYR A 214 1.94 12.32 -13.12
CA TYR A 214 1.04 12.75 -12.04
C TYR A 214 -0.43 12.41 -12.26
N GLY A 215 -1.06 11.80 -11.26
CA GLY A 215 -2.44 11.32 -11.29
C GLY A 215 -2.55 9.92 -11.91
N TRP A 216 -3.63 9.20 -11.58
CA TRP A 216 -3.79 7.80 -11.97
C TRP A 216 -3.73 7.59 -13.49
N GLU A 217 -4.34 8.47 -14.28
CA GLU A 217 -4.38 8.40 -15.75
C GLU A 217 -2.97 8.41 -16.33
N ARG A 218 -2.20 9.41 -15.91
CA ARG A 218 -0.84 9.65 -16.38
C ARG A 218 0.13 8.61 -15.84
N ALA A 219 -0.01 8.19 -14.59
CA ALA A 219 0.78 7.09 -14.03
C ALA A 219 0.54 5.77 -14.78
N ARG A 220 -0.70 5.51 -15.25
CA ARG A 220 -1.00 4.35 -16.11
C ARG A 220 -0.48 4.50 -17.54
N ALA A 221 -0.61 5.69 -18.12
CA ALA A 221 -0.18 6.00 -19.48
C ALA A 221 1.35 6.21 -19.62
N LEU A 222 2.07 6.38 -18.52
CA LEU A 222 3.51 6.58 -18.50
C LEU A 222 4.24 5.43 -19.20
N ASP A 223 5.33 5.76 -19.88
CA ASP A 223 6.25 4.75 -20.43
C ASP A 223 6.66 3.77 -19.32
N LYS A 224 6.40 2.49 -19.55
CA LYS A 224 6.63 1.45 -18.53
C LYS A 224 8.09 1.29 -18.14
N SER A 225 9.04 1.76 -18.97
CA SER A 225 10.46 1.82 -18.59
C SER A 225 10.76 2.90 -17.55
N LEU A 226 9.92 3.92 -17.44
CA LEU A 226 10.02 5.03 -16.48
C LEU A 226 9.16 4.81 -15.24
N ALA A 227 8.12 3.96 -15.32
CA ALA A 227 7.15 3.78 -14.25
C ALA A 227 7.75 3.34 -12.91
N LYS A 228 8.76 2.47 -12.89
CA LYS A 228 9.43 2.07 -11.64
C LYS A 228 10.22 3.21 -10.97
N TYR A 229 10.45 4.30 -11.69
CA TYR A 229 11.12 5.51 -11.22
C TYR A 229 10.14 6.68 -11.04
N ASN A 230 8.82 6.41 -11.00
CA ASN A 230 7.77 7.41 -10.81
C ASN A 230 7.08 7.21 -9.45
N ALA A 231 7.16 8.18 -8.55
CA ALA A 231 6.55 8.09 -7.22
C ALA A 231 5.03 7.87 -7.28
N ASP A 232 4.35 8.58 -8.18
CA ASP A 232 2.90 8.43 -8.35
C ASP A 232 2.47 7.06 -8.86
N SER A 233 3.33 6.34 -9.57
CA SER A 233 3.03 4.95 -9.96
C SER A 233 2.94 4.04 -8.73
N TYR A 234 3.75 4.28 -7.69
CA TYR A 234 3.65 3.54 -6.42
C TYR A 234 2.42 3.97 -5.64
N GLY A 235 2.21 5.28 -5.47
CA GLY A 235 1.05 5.84 -4.76
C GLY A 235 -0.28 5.32 -5.30
N TRP A 236 -0.46 5.36 -6.63
CA TRP A 236 -1.68 4.87 -7.26
C TRP A 236 -1.80 3.34 -7.30
N TYR A 237 -0.69 2.62 -7.46
CA TYR A 237 -0.70 1.15 -7.41
C TYR A 237 -1.18 0.62 -6.04
N VAL A 238 -0.66 1.15 -4.94
CA VAL A 238 -1.07 0.70 -3.60
C VAL A 238 -2.51 1.12 -3.30
N THR A 239 -2.91 2.30 -3.76
CA THR A 239 -4.28 2.83 -3.60
C THR A 239 -5.29 1.96 -4.33
N GLU A 240 -5.06 1.66 -5.61
CA GLU A 240 -5.97 0.82 -6.38
C GLU A 240 -6.00 -0.61 -5.86
N ASN A 241 -4.86 -1.19 -5.47
CA ASN A 241 -4.85 -2.53 -4.86
C ASN A 241 -5.71 -2.57 -3.60
N PHE A 242 -5.53 -1.59 -2.72
CA PHE A 242 -6.28 -1.50 -1.49
C PHE A 242 -7.79 -1.46 -1.77
N TRP A 243 -8.25 -0.53 -2.60
CA TRP A 243 -9.67 -0.42 -2.92
C TRP A 243 -10.19 -1.64 -3.67
N ALA A 244 -9.41 -2.20 -4.60
CA ALA A 244 -9.77 -3.41 -5.32
C ALA A 244 -10.07 -4.57 -4.36
N ILE A 245 -9.26 -4.72 -3.31
CA ILE A 245 -9.43 -5.79 -2.32
C ILE A 245 -10.63 -5.51 -1.42
N ILE A 246 -10.74 -4.30 -0.87
CA ILE A 246 -11.82 -3.90 0.04
C ILE A 246 -13.18 -3.94 -0.66
N CYS A 247 -13.23 -3.52 -1.93
CA CYS A 247 -14.44 -3.47 -2.73
C CYS A 247 -14.69 -4.74 -3.55
N HIS A 248 -13.86 -5.78 -3.38
CA HIS A 248 -13.96 -7.05 -4.09
C HIS A 248 -13.97 -6.91 -5.63
N LYS A 249 -13.20 -5.94 -6.15
CA LYS A 249 -12.97 -5.73 -7.59
C LYS A 249 -11.73 -6.48 -8.07
N ASN A 250 -11.95 -7.72 -8.50
CA ASN A 250 -10.90 -8.55 -9.10
C ASN A 250 -10.28 -7.84 -10.31
N GLY A 251 -8.97 -7.63 -10.29
CA GLY A 251 -8.24 -6.93 -11.35
C GLY A 251 -8.31 -5.40 -11.30
N GLY A 252 -8.87 -4.84 -10.22
CA GLY A 252 -8.93 -3.40 -9.96
C GLY A 252 -10.03 -2.67 -10.73
N TYR A 253 -9.83 -1.38 -10.94
CA TYR A 253 -10.81 -0.46 -11.54
C TYR A 253 -10.39 -0.10 -12.96
N ASP A 254 -11.34 -0.13 -13.89
CA ASP A 254 -11.13 0.37 -15.25
C ASP A 254 -11.12 1.91 -15.27
N ALA A 255 -10.64 2.50 -16.37
CA ALA A 255 -10.87 3.92 -16.58
C ALA A 255 -12.39 4.17 -16.74
N PRO A 256 -12.91 5.32 -16.27
CA PRO A 256 -14.27 5.72 -16.60
C PRO A 256 -14.45 5.72 -18.13
N PRO A 257 -15.66 5.41 -18.62
CA PRO A 257 -15.97 5.61 -20.03
C PRO A 257 -15.58 7.04 -20.42
N ASP A 258 -14.90 7.20 -21.55
CA ASP A 258 -14.75 8.54 -22.13
C ASP A 258 -16.17 9.03 -22.40
N ASP A 259 -16.54 10.19 -21.83
CA ASP A 259 -17.74 10.94 -22.24
C ASP A 259 -17.45 11.50 -23.65
N ASP A 260 -17.36 10.61 -24.63
CA ASP A 260 -17.29 10.95 -26.05
C ASP A 260 -18.71 11.39 -26.45
N ASP A 261 -19.03 12.62 -26.05
CA ASP A 261 -20.15 13.37 -26.60
C ASP A 261 -19.91 13.48 -28.12
N GLY A 262 -20.67 12.67 -28.84
CA GLY A 262 -20.74 12.52 -30.30
C GLY A 262 -20.12 13.63 -31.15
N ASP A 263 -19.16 13.23 -31.96
CA ASP A 263 -19.02 13.78 -33.30
C ASP A 263 -20.29 13.46 -34.11
N ASP A 264 -21.28 14.33 -33.98
CA ASP A 264 -22.37 14.47 -34.94
C ASP A 264 -22.01 15.62 -35.90
N GLY A 265 -20.98 15.40 -36.70
CA GLY A 265 -20.87 16.11 -37.96
C GLY A 265 -22.10 15.83 -38.84
N ASP A 266 -23.03 16.79 -38.93
CA ASP A 266 -23.80 17.09 -40.14
C ASP A 266 -24.63 18.39 -39.99
N LEU A 267 -24.17 19.43 -40.73
CA LEU A 267 -24.84 20.59 -41.37
C LEU A 267 -24.14 21.94 -41.16
#